data_AF-A0A2V1D0B7-F1
#
_entry.id   AF-A0A2V1D0B7-F1
#
_cell.length_a   1.000
_cell.length_b   1.000
_cell.length_c   1.000
_cell.angle_alpha   90.00
_cell.angle_beta   90.00
_cell.angle_gamma   90.00
#
_symmetry.space_group_name_H-M   'P 1'
#
loop_
_entity.id
_entity.type
_entity.pdbx_description
1 polymer ?
#
loop_
_entity_poly.entity_id
_entity_poly.type
_entity_poly.pdbx_seq_one_letter_code
_entity_poly.pdbx_strand_id
1 'polypeptide(L)'
;WQEKYMLIIDEISMLGARTLHAVNEQLCVFRGCTEDFGGIPVVLWLGDPHQFRPVQERSILVPSSDFPWDEGKTFRVEQRYQ
;
A
#
# COMPACT_ATOMS: atom_id res chain seq x y z
N TRP A 1 -16.18 5.93 7.54
CA TRP A 1 -15.31 6.53 6.50
C TRP A 1 -16.00 7.57 5.62
N GLN A 2 -17.34 7.62 5.57
CA GLN A 2 -18.10 8.54 4.70
C GLN A 2 -17.76 10.03 4.88
N GLU A 3 -17.50 10.48 6.11
CA GLU A 3 -17.24 11.90 6.41
C GLU A 3 -15.76 12.32 6.30
N LYS A 4 -14.86 11.41 5.88
CA LYS A 4 -13.44 11.74 5.73
C LYS A 4 -13.18 12.32 4.36
N TYR A 5 -12.50 13.46 4.30
CA TYR A 5 -12.15 14.15 3.05
C TYR A 5 -10.67 14.05 2.70
N MET A 6 -9.84 13.59 3.64
CA MET A 6 -8.40 13.51 3.47
C MET A 6 -7.88 12.18 3.99
N LEU A 7 -6.99 11.56 3.21
CA LEU A 7 -6.19 10.40 3.60
C LEU A 7 -4.71 10.81 3.57
N ILE A 8 -4.02 10.69 4.69
CA ILE A 8 -2.58 10.94 4.79
C ILE A 8 -1.92 9.61 5.07
N ILE A 9 -0.97 9.23 4.21
CA ILE A 9 -0.13 8.05 4.38
C ILE A 9 1.29 8.54 4.62
N ASP A 10 1.75 8.36 5.86
CA ASP A 10 3.12 8.63 6.24
C ASP A 10 4.00 7.40 5.97
N GLU A 11 5.29 7.65 5.72
CA GLU A 11 6.30 6.64 5.36
C GLU A 11 5.89 5.65 4.27
N ILE A 12 5.44 6.22 3.15
CA ILE A 12 4.93 5.46 2.01
C ILE A 12 5.94 4.52 1.36
N SER A 13 7.24 4.78 1.55
CA SER A 13 8.31 3.91 1.06
C SER A 13 8.22 2.49 1.61
N MET A 14 7.61 2.32 2.79
CA MET A 14 7.40 1.03 3.45
C MET A 14 6.10 0.34 3.01
N LEU A 15 5.24 1.02 2.24
CA LEU A 15 3.97 0.45 1.80
C LEU A 15 4.14 -0.34 0.50
N GLY A 16 3.75 -1.60 0.55
CA GLY A 16 3.73 -2.48 -0.61
C GLY A 16 2.46 -2.30 -1.46
N ALA A 17 2.58 -2.61 -2.75
CA ALA A 17 1.49 -2.46 -3.71
C ALA A 17 0.23 -3.26 -3.34
N ARG A 18 0.39 -4.46 -2.75
CA ARG A 18 -0.74 -5.31 -2.37
C ARG A 18 -1.49 -4.75 -1.18
N THR A 19 -0.74 -4.29 -0.18
CA THR A 19 -1.34 -3.68 1.01
C THR A 19 -2.11 -2.42 0.62
N LEU A 20 -1.54 -1.58 -0.24
CA LEU A 20 -2.22 -0.38 -0.75
C LEU A 20 -3.52 -0.73 -1.51
N HIS A 21 -3.49 -1.75 -2.37
CA HIS A 21 -4.67 -2.21 -3.10
C HIS A 21 -5.77 -2.72 -2.16
N ALA A 22 -5.41 -3.51 -1.15
CA ALA A 22 -6.36 -3.98 -0.15
C ALA A 22 -7.00 -2.81 0.62
N VAL A 23 -6.22 -1.78 0.96
CA VAL A 23 -6.73 -0.56 1.59
C VAL A 23 -7.73 0.15 0.67
N ASN A 24 -7.41 0.28 -0.61
CA ASN A 24 -8.31 0.87 -1.61
C ASN A 24 -9.67 0.12 -1.65
N GLU A 25 -9.66 -1.20 -1.79
CA GLU A 25 -10.88 -2.01 -1.83
C GLU A 25 -11.74 -1.82 -0.57
N GLN A 26 -11.12 -1.82 0.60
CA GLN A 26 -11.83 -1.61 1.86
C GLN A 26 -12.43 -0.20 1.95
N LEU A 27 -11.72 0.83 1.49
CA LEU A 27 -12.23 2.20 1.45
C LEU A 27 -13.41 2.33 0.49
N CYS A 28 -13.35 1.69 -0.68
CA CYS A 28 -14.46 1.64 -1.62
C CYS A 28 -15.72 1.01 -0.98
N VAL A 29 -15.56 -0.12 -0.29
CA VAL A 29 -16.66 -0.79 0.42
C VAL A 29 -17.22 0.10 1.54
N PHE A 30 -16.37 0.69 2.38
CA PHE A 30 -16.82 1.54 3.48
C PHE A 30 -17.48 2.84 3.03
N ARG A 31 -17.16 3.32 1.83
CA ARG A 31 -17.71 4.54 1.24
C ARG A 31 -18.85 4.27 0.26
N GLY A 32 -19.09 3.01 -0.12
CA GLY A 32 -20.07 2.67 -1.15
C GLY A 32 -19.78 3.36 -2.49
N CYS A 33 -18.50 3.63 -2.75
CA CYS A 33 -18.01 4.38 -3.91
C CYS A 33 -16.95 3.54 -4.60
N THR A 34 -17.00 3.45 -5.92
CA THR A 34 -16.08 2.64 -6.73
C THR A 34 -14.87 3.44 -7.22
N GLU A 35 -14.83 4.75 -6.95
CA GLU A 35 -13.66 5.59 -7.26
C GLU A 35 -12.50 5.24 -6.33
N ASP A 36 -11.28 5.51 -6.79
CA ASP A 36 -10.06 5.23 -6.02
C ASP A 36 -10.14 5.84 -4.60
N PHE A 37 -9.67 5.08 -3.62
CA PHE A 37 -9.74 5.33 -2.19
C PHE A 37 -11.16 5.62 -1.68
N GLY A 38 -12.18 5.06 -2.36
CA GLY A 38 -13.59 5.30 -2.08
C GLY A 38 -14.03 6.74 -2.37
N GLY A 39 -13.37 7.44 -3.28
CA GLY A 39 -13.68 8.83 -3.63
C GLY A 39 -13.26 9.83 -2.54
N ILE A 40 -12.16 9.56 -1.84
CA ILE A 40 -11.55 10.56 -0.94
C ILE A 40 -10.86 11.61 -1.82
N PRO A 41 -11.25 12.90 -1.73
CA PRO A 41 -10.80 13.91 -2.69
C PRO A 41 -9.33 14.31 -2.53
N VAL A 42 -8.73 14.13 -1.35
CA VAL A 42 -7.33 14.48 -1.10
C VAL A 42 -6.59 13.29 -0.49
N VAL A 43 -5.60 12.77 -1.23
CA VAL A 43 -4.71 11.70 -0.75
C VAL A 43 -3.27 12.22 -0.76
N LEU A 44 -2.67 12.37 0.42
CA LEU A 44 -1.30 12.84 0.60
C LEU A 44 -0.38 11.67 0.97
N TRP A 45 0.71 11.55 0.23
CA TRP A 45 1.70 10.48 0.36
C TRP A 45 3.00 11.13 0.81
N LEU A 46 3.48 10.76 1.99
CA LEU A 46 4.71 11.28 2.59
C LEU A 46 5.69 10.12 2.79
N GLY A 47 6.98 10.39 2.63
CA GLY A 47 8.04 9.40 2.90
C GLY A 47 9.23 9.55 1.97
N ASP A 48 10.28 8.81 2.27
CA ASP A 48 11.54 8.81 1.53
C ASP A 48 11.82 7.40 0.96
N PRO A 49 11.76 7.20 -0.37
CA PRO A 49 11.98 5.90 -1.01
C PRO A 49 13.38 5.31 -0.76
N HIS A 50 14.35 6.11 -0.29
CA HIS A 50 15.71 5.67 -0.01
C HIS A 50 15.96 5.19 1.42
N GLN A 51 15.02 5.39 2.35
CA GLN A 51 15.18 4.95 3.75
C GLN A 51 14.83 3.48 3.92
N PHE A 52 13.53 3.17 3.95
CA PHE A 52 13.02 1.83 4.22
C PHE A 52 12.06 1.39 3.12
N ARG A 53 12.25 0.16 2.65
CA ARG A 53 11.43 -0.49 1.63
C ARG A 53 10.35 -1.36 2.28
N PRO A 54 9.29 -1.74 1.54
CA PRO A 54 8.28 -2.62 2.09
C PRO A 54 8.89 -3.98 2.41
N VAL A 55 8.47 -4.56 3.52
CA VAL A 55 8.93 -5.89 3.93
C VAL A 55 8.24 -6.92 3.05
N GLN A 56 9.02 -7.67 2.27
CA GLN A 56 8.55 -8.78 1.43
C GLN A 56 7.51 -8.40 0.34
N GLU A 57 7.37 -7.11 0.02
CA GLU A 57 6.46 -6.61 -1.00
C GLU A 57 7.13 -5.60 -1.93
N ARG A 58 6.68 -5.53 -3.18
CA ARG A 58 7.19 -4.55 -4.14
C ARG A 58 6.87 -3.12 -3.70
N SER A 59 7.90 -2.28 -3.70
CA SER A 59 7.75 -0.84 -3.53
C SER A 59 6.86 -0.29 -4.65
N ILE A 60 5.97 0.62 -4.28
CA ILE A 60 5.14 1.36 -5.23
C ILE A 60 5.88 2.56 -5.83
N LEU A 61 6.99 3.00 -5.21
CA LEU A 61 7.71 4.22 -5.56
C LEU A 61 8.95 3.95 -6.41
N VAL A 62 9.57 2.78 -6.26
CA VAL A 62 10.84 2.46 -6.90
C VAL A 62 10.69 1.32 -7.90
N PRO A 63 11.21 1.47 -9.14
CA PRO A 63 11.17 0.42 -10.15
C PRO A 63 11.77 -0.91 -9.66
N SER A 64 11.17 -2.02 -10.10
CA SER A 64 11.69 -3.36 -9.78
C SER A 64 13.05 -3.66 -10.43
N SER A 65 13.48 -2.86 -11.40
CA SER A 65 14.81 -2.96 -12.02
C SER A 65 15.94 -2.55 -11.08
N ASP A 66 15.67 -1.65 -10.14
CA ASP A 66 16.71 -1.02 -9.33
C ASP A 66 17.14 -1.93 -8.18
N PHE A 67 16.37 -3.00 -7.93
CA PHE A 67 16.65 -3.98 -6.89
C PHE A 67 16.24 -5.39 -7.33
N PRO A 68 17.18 -6.35 -7.36
CA PRO A 68 16.85 -7.75 -7.65
C PRO A 68 15.88 -8.28 -6.60
N TRP A 69 14.66 -8.61 -7.03
CA TRP A 69 13.64 -9.22 -6.19
C TRP A 69 13.96 -10.69 -5.97
N ASP A 70 14.11 -11.08 -4.71
CA ASP A 70 14.35 -12.46 -4.30
C ASP A 70 13.01 -13.24 -4.38
N GLU A 71 12.63 -13.68 -5.59
CA GLU A 71 11.37 -14.40 -5.87
C GLU A 71 11.16 -15.61 -4.94
N GLY A 72 12.25 -16.18 -4.40
CA GLY A 72 12.26 -17.34 -3.51
C GLY A 72 11.87 -17.07 -2.05
N LYS A 73 11.71 -15.81 -1.60
CA LYS A 73 11.34 -15.45 -0.22
C LYS A 73 9.93 -14.90 -0.08
N THR A 74 9.01 -15.42 -0.89
CA THR A 74 7.58 -15.16 -0.67
C THR A 74 7.15 -15.83 0.64
N PHE A 75 6.77 -15.04 1.65
CA PHE A 75 6.00 -15.53 2.79
C PHE A 75 4.72 -16.15 2.23
N ARG A 76 4.66 -17.48 2.24
CA ARG A 76 3.42 -18.18 1.95
C ARG A 76 2.41 -17.80 3.03
N VAL A 77 1.18 -17.54 2.60
CA VAL A 77 0.04 -17.15 3.45
C VAL A 77 -0.20 -18.12 4.64
N GLU A 78 0.44 -19.29 4.63
CA GLU A 78 0.44 -20.31 5.69
C GLU A 78 1.14 -19.90 7.00
N GLN A 79 1.96 -18.85 7.05
CA GLN A 79 2.65 -18.44 8.30
C GLN A 79 1.83 -17.50 9.21
N ARG A 80 0.53 -17.34 8.93
CA ARG A 80 -0.39 -16.53 9.76
C ARG A 80 -0.89 -17.22 11.03
N TYR A 81 -0.47 -18.45 11.29
CA TYR A 81 -0.81 -19.21 12.49
C TYR A 81 0.46 -19.74 13.16
N GLN A 82 1.17 -18.87 13.89
CA GLN A 82 1.93 -19.24 15.09
C GLN A 82 1.79 -18.13 16.13
#